data_AF-A0A2N9NU02-F1
#
_entry.id   AF-A0A2N9NU02-F1
#
_cell.length_a   1.000
_cell.length_b   1.000
_cell.length_c   1.000
_cell.angle_alpha   90.00
_cell.angle_beta   90.00
_cell.angle_gamma   90.00
#
_symmetry.space_group_name_H-M   'P 1'
#
loop_
_entity.id
_entity.type
_entity.pdbx_description
1 polymer ?
#
loop_
_entity_poly.entity_id
_entity_poly.type
_entity_poly.pdbx_seq_one_letter_code
_entity_poly.pdbx_strand_id
1 'polypeptide(L)'
;MEEGGYREWLMQQESVEVARQLAAEAGELLAAGGSLADKLAVWVTARYVVAARNLGNGNPGAIDFATLRALCSDLVALRRGDHSAARLEIERQRLASTCVTQHARSGPPIPREHGNVGSKEPTAALTPAFDASHPRSWASPLLLFDI
;
A
#
# COMPACT_ATOMS: atom_id res chain seq x y z
N MET A 1 -50.14 5.76 -9.30
CA MET A 1 -48.78 5.68 -9.88
C MET A 1 -47.78 5.55 -8.74
N GLU A 2 -47.60 4.36 -8.17
CA GLU A 2 -46.57 4.12 -7.12
C GLU A 2 -45.82 2.78 -7.29
N GLU A 3 -46.29 1.83 -8.11
CA GLU A 3 -45.64 0.51 -8.29
C GLU A 3 -44.28 0.55 -8.99
N GLY A 4 -43.99 1.58 -9.81
CA GLY A 4 -42.72 1.69 -10.52
C GLY A 4 -41.54 2.05 -9.61
N GLY A 5 -41.76 2.91 -8.62
CA GLY A 5 -40.70 3.36 -7.70
C GLY A 5 -40.24 2.27 -6.74
N TYR A 6 -41.16 1.43 -6.27
CA TYR A 6 -40.82 0.31 -5.39
C TYR A 6 -40.02 -0.79 -6.10
N ARG A 7 -40.36 -1.10 -7.35
CA ARG A 7 -39.60 -2.08 -8.16
C ARG A 7 -38.19 -1.61 -8.49
N GLU A 8 -38.04 -0.35 -8.88
CA GLU A 8 -36.73 0.25 -9.13
C GLU A 8 -35.87 0.26 -7.86
N TRP A 9 -36.48 0.62 -6.72
CA TRP A 9 -35.80 0.55 -5.43
C TRP A 9 -35.38 -0.87 -5.05
N LEU A 10 -36.20 -1.89 -5.31
CA LEU A 10 -35.84 -3.29 -5.07
C LEU A 10 -34.68 -3.76 -5.95
N MET A 11 -34.69 -3.43 -7.25
CA MET A 11 -33.56 -3.74 -8.15
C MET A 11 -32.27 -3.04 -7.73
N GLN A 12 -32.39 -1.79 -7.25
CA GLN A 12 -31.26 -1.06 -6.71
C GLN A 12 -30.73 -1.69 -5.41
N GLN A 13 -31.61 -2.16 -4.51
CA GLN A 13 -31.19 -2.86 -3.30
C GLN A 13 -30.52 -4.20 -3.62
N GLU A 14 -31.04 -4.95 -4.58
CA GLU A 14 -30.45 -6.22 -5.03
C GLU A 14 -29.05 -6.00 -5.61
N SER A 15 -28.85 -4.99 -6.45
CA SER A 15 -27.52 -4.68 -7.01
C SER A 15 -26.51 -4.24 -5.93
N VAL A 16 -26.96 -3.48 -4.93
CA VAL A 16 -26.12 -3.08 -3.79
C VAL A 16 -25.74 -4.30 -2.95
N GLU A 17 -26.64 -5.24 -2.73
CA GLU A 17 -26.36 -6.43 -1.95
C GLU A 17 -25.38 -7.36 -2.67
N VAL A 18 -25.56 -7.54 -3.98
CA VAL A 18 -24.58 -8.25 -4.81
C VAL A 18 -23.21 -7.59 -4.75
N ALA A 19 -23.13 -6.26 -4.79
CA ALA A 19 -21.87 -5.54 -4.67
C ALA A 19 -21.20 -5.74 -3.30
N ARG A 20 -21.97 -5.76 -2.20
CA ARG A 20 -21.46 -6.04 -0.85
C ARG A 20 -20.92 -7.45 -0.73
N GLN A 21 -21.66 -8.43 -1.25
CA GLN A 21 -21.25 -9.82 -1.25
C GLN A 21 -19.94 -10.02 -2.01
N LEU A 22 -19.83 -9.44 -3.22
CA LEU A 22 -18.60 -9.47 -4.00
C LEU A 22 -17.42 -8.79 -3.27
N ALA A 23 -17.67 -7.69 -2.57
CA ALA A 23 -16.64 -7.02 -1.78
C ALA A 23 -16.17 -7.87 -0.59
N ALA A 24 -17.09 -8.59 0.08
CA ALA A 24 -16.75 -9.50 1.17
C ALA A 24 -15.91 -10.67 0.67
N GLU A 25 -16.33 -11.32 -0.42
CA GLU A 25 -15.58 -12.42 -1.07
C GLU A 25 -14.19 -11.96 -1.54
N ALA A 26 -14.10 -10.76 -2.11
CA ALA A 26 -12.81 -10.16 -2.47
C ALA A 26 -11.93 -9.92 -1.23
N GLY A 27 -12.53 -9.47 -0.12
CA GLY A 27 -11.85 -9.28 1.16
C GLY A 27 -11.25 -10.58 1.70
N GLU A 28 -12.01 -11.68 1.65
CA GLU A 28 -11.51 -13.01 2.03
C GLU A 28 -10.35 -13.46 1.13
N LEU A 29 -10.46 -13.20 -0.16
CA LEU A 29 -9.43 -13.57 -1.14
C LEU A 29 -8.12 -12.78 -0.94
N LEU A 30 -8.22 -11.52 -0.53
CA LEU A 30 -7.09 -10.68 -0.13
C LEU A 30 -6.50 -11.13 1.22
N ALA A 31 -7.34 -11.47 2.20
CA ALA A 31 -6.90 -11.93 3.52
C ALA A 31 -6.12 -13.26 3.45
N ALA A 32 -6.45 -14.12 2.49
CA ALA A 32 -5.70 -15.34 2.21
C ALA A 32 -4.27 -15.09 1.68
N GLY A 33 -3.85 -13.82 1.50
CA GLY A 33 -2.48 -13.42 1.16
C GLY A 33 -2.06 -13.76 -0.27
N GLY A 34 -0.94 -13.15 -0.72
CA GLY A 34 -0.41 -13.32 -2.08
C GLY A 34 -1.16 -12.51 -3.15
N SER A 35 -0.60 -12.38 -4.35
CA SER A 35 -1.28 -11.66 -5.43
C SER A 35 -2.42 -12.49 -6.01
N LEU A 36 -3.53 -11.84 -6.35
CA LEU A 36 -4.65 -12.48 -7.05
C LEU A 36 -4.19 -13.10 -8.37
N ALA A 37 -3.24 -12.45 -9.06
CA ALA A 37 -2.61 -12.97 -10.26
C ALA A 37 -1.92 -14.32 -10.01
N ASP A 38 -1.23 -14.50 -8.88
CA ASP A 38 -0.58 -15.78 -8.58
C ASP A 38 -1.59 -16.91 -8.37
N LYS A 39 -2.70 -16.62 -7.67
CA LYS A 39 -3.78 -17.59 -7.46
C LYS A 39 -4.44 -18.00 -8.78
N LEU A 40 -4.75 -17.03 -9.64
CA LEU A 40 -5.31 -17.28 -10.95
C LEU A 40 -4.32 -18.01 -11.87
N ALA A 41 -3.03 -17.71 -11.79
CA ALA A 41 -2.00 -18.43 -12.55
C ALA A 41 -1.99 -19.93 -12.20
N VAL A 42 -2.02 -20.27 -10.91
CA VAL A 42 -2.09 -21.68 -10.47
C VAL A 42 -3.34 -22.37 -11.04
N TRP A 43 -4.49 -21.70 -10.96
CA TRP A 43 -5.75 -22.26 -11.47
C TRP A 43 -5.72 -22.46 -13.00
N VAL A 44 -5.27 -21.47 -13.77
CA VAL A 44 -5.14 -21.58 -15.23
C VAL A 44 -4.15 -22.68 -15.62
N THR A 45 -3.00 -22.78 -14.94
CA THR A 45 -2.04 -23.87 -15.15
C THR A 45 -2.68 -25.24 -14.90
N ALA A 46 -3.46 -25.41 -13.82
CA ALA A 46 -4.18 -26.65 -13.56
C ALA A 46 -5.17 -26.99 -14.71
N ARG A 47 -5.87 -25.99 -15.26
CA ARG A 47 -6.76 -26.18 -16.43
C ARG A 47 -6.01 -26.63 -17.67
N TYR A 48 -4.82 -26.09 -17.94
CA TYR A 48 -3.96 -26.56 -19.03
C TYR A 48 -3.48 -27.99 -18.85
N VAL A 49 -3.13 -28.39 -17.62
CA VAL A 49 -2.73 -29.79 -17.32
C VAL A 49 -3.88 -30.76 -17.59
N VAL A 50 -5.10 -30.43 -17.16
CA VAL A 50 -6.30 -31.22 -17.47
C VAL A 50 -6.54 -31.26 -18.99
N ALA A 51 -6.31 -30.16 -19.70
CA ALA A 51 -6.45 -30.12 -21.16
C ALA A 51 -5.45 -30.99 -21.90
N ALA A 52 -4.19 -30.94 -21.52
CA ALA A 52 -3.15 -31.79 -22.08
C ALA A 52 -3.50 -33.28 -21.87
N ARG A 53 -4.01 -33.64 -20.69
CA ARG A 53 -4.44 -35.01 -20.38
C ARG A 53 -5.61 -35.45 -21.26
N ASN A 54 -6.62 -34.61 -21.42
CA ASN A 54 -7.80 -34.95 -22.23
C ASN A 54 -7.46 -35.09 -23.72
N LEU A 55 -6.53 -34.27 -24.22
CA LEU A 55 -6.03 -34.38 -25.60
C LEU A 55 -5.31 -35.72 -25.82
N GLY A 56 -4.44 -36.14 -24.89
CA GLY A 56 -3.74 -37.43 -24.96
C GLY A 56 -4.68 -38.64 -24.86
N ASN A 57 -5.83 -38.49 -24.21
CA ASN A 57 -6.86 -39.52 -24.08
C ASN A 57 -7.88 -39.53 -25.24
N GLY A 58 -7.68 -38.71 -26.28
CA GLY A 58 -8.58 -38.65 -27.44
C GLY A 58 -9.93 -37.98 -27.17
N ASN A 59 -10.05 -37.14 -26.13
CA ASN A 59 -11.24 -36.35 -25.84
C ASN A 59 -10.98 -34.84 -25.99
N PRO A 60 -10.84 -34.33 -27.24
CA PRO A 60 -10.57 -32.92 -27.50
C PRO A 60 -11.77 -32.00 -27.27
N GLY A 61 -12.99 -32.54 -27.14
CA GLY A 61 -14.23 -31.74 -27.04
C GLY A 61 -14.52 -31.15 -25.66
N ALA A 62 -13.79 -31.56 -24.63
CA ALA A 62 -14.09 -31.17 -23.25
C ALA A 62 -13.58 -29.77 -22.86
N ILE A 63 -12.75 -29.11 -23.66
CA ILE A 63 -12.10 -27.85 -23.27
C ILE A 63 -12.06 -26.86 -24.41
N ASP A 64 -12.69 -25.70 -24.17
CA ASP A 64 -12.59 -24.54 -25.05
C ASP A 64 -11.26 -23.79 -24.84
N PHE A 65 -10.36 -23.95 -25.81
CA PHE A 65 -9.08 -23.26 -25.84
C PHE A 65 -9.21 -21.75 -26.11
N ALA A 66 -10.32 -21.26 -26.67
CA ALA A 66 -10.54 -19.84 -26.86
C ALA A 66 -10.75 -19.16 -25.51
N THR A 67 -11.66 -19.68 -24.69
CA THR A 67 -11.88 -19.22 -23.31
C THR A 67 -10.59 -19.28 -22.48
N LEU A 68 -9.80 -20.34 -22.59
CA LEU A 68 -8.56 -20.48 -21.84
C LEU A 68 -7.51 -19.42 -22.22
N ARG A 69 -7.40 -19.08 -23.51
CA ARG A 69 -6.51 -18.01 -23.98
C ARG A 69 -6.98 -16.62 -23.54
N ALA A 70 -8.30 -16.38 -23.53
CA ALA A 70 -8.86 -15.12 -23.01
C ALA A 70 -8.47 -14.94 -21.53
N LEU A 71 -8.65 -15.98 -20.71
CA LEU A 71 -8.24 -15.97 -19.30
C LEU A 71 -6.73 -15.73 -19.12
N CYS A 72 -5.89 -16.29 -19.98
CA CYS A 72 -4.45 -15.97 -19.96
C CYS A 72 -4.16 -14.50 -20.27
N SER A 73 -4.90 -13.90 -21.22
CA SER A 73 -4.75 -12.48 -21.54
C SER A 73 -5.10 -11.60 -20.35
N ASP A 74 -6.23 -11.90 -19.69
CA ASP A 74 -6.67 -11.17 -18.50
C ASP A 74 -5.68 -11.30 -17.34
N LEU A 75 -5.14 -12.51 -17.15
CA LEU A 75 -4.10 -12.77 -16.15
C LEU A 75 -2.82 -11.95 -16.40
N VAL A 76 -2.37 -11.86 -17.66
CA VAL A 76 -1.20 -11.06 -18.02
C VAL A 76 -1.46 -9.57 -17.76
N ALA A 77 -2.66 -9.08 -18.07
CA ALA A 77 -3.06 -7.71 -17.78
C ALA A 77 -3.03 -7.44 -16.26
N LEU A 78 -3.55 -8.36 -15.44
CA LEU A 78 -3.54 -8.26 -13.99
C LEU A 78 -2.10 -8.23 -13.44
N ARG A 79 -1.24 -9.15 -13.88
CA ARG A 79 0.16 -9.20 -13.42
C ARG A 79 0.95 -7.94 -13.81
N ARG A 80 0.66 -7.36 -14.98
CA ARG A 80 1.22 -6.06 -15.38
C ARG A 80 0.75 -4.93 -14.47
N GLY A 81 -0.52 -4.96 -14.06
CA GLY A 81 -1.08 -4.06 -13.05
C GLY A 81 -0.31 -4.15 -11.72
N ASP A 82 -0.10 -5.36 -11.21
CA ASP A 82 0.64 -5.61 -9.97
C ASP A 82 2.08 -5.07 -10.03
N HIS A 83 2.78 -5.31 -11.15
CA HIS A 83 4.14 -4.79 -11.34
C HIS A 83 4.16 -3.26 -11.42
N SER A 84 3.14 -2.67 -12.04
CA SER A 84 3.01 -1.22 -12.14
C SER A 84 2.72 -0.61 -10.76
N ALA A 85 1.85 -1.22 -9.97
CA ALA A 85 1.56 -0.81 -8.60
C ALA A 85 2.80 -0.90 -7.70
N ALA A 86 3.54 -2.00 -7.77
CA ALA A 86 4.80 -2.17 -7.05
C ALA A 86 5.83 -1.10 -7.44
N ARG A 87 5.93 -0.77 -8.74
CA ARG A 87 6.80 0.30 -9.22
C ARG A 87 6.38 1.68 -8.70
N LEU A 88 5.08 1.99 -8.75
CA LEU A 88 4.55 3.26 -8.24
C LEU A 88 4.80 3.41 -6.74
N GLU A 89 4.72 2.32 -5.98
CA GLU A 89 5.02 2.33 -4.55
C GLU A 89 6.49 2.68 -4.28
N ILE A 90 7.43 2.07 -5.03
CA ILE A 90 8.85 2.43 -4.95
C ILE A 90 9.07 3.91 -5.30
N GLU A 91 8.39 4.41 -6.33
CA GLU A 91 8.48 5.82 -6.74
C GLU A 91 7.94 6.76 -5.65
N ARG A 92 6.82 6.42 -5.01
CA ARG A 92 6.26 7.18 -3.87
C ARG A 92 7.21 7.23 -2.68
N GLN A 93 7.84 6.10 -2.32
CA GLN A 93 8.82 6.03 -1.24
C GLN A 93 10.06 6.91 -1.52
N ARG A 94 10.52 6.93 -2.77
CA ARG A 94 11.62 7.81 -3.20
C ARG A 94 11.25 9.29 -3.08
N LEU A 95 10.05 9.69 -3.50
CA LEU A 95 9.59 11.07 -3.38
C LEU A 95 9.40 11.50 -1.91
N ALA A 96 8.87 10.61 -1.07
CA ALA A 96 8.71 10.89 0.36
C ALA A 96 10.07 11.15 1.02
N SER A 97 11.09 10.33 0.73
CA SER A 97 12.43 10.48 1.30
C SER A 97 13.16 11.74 0.81
N THR A 98 12.99 12.16 -0.46
CA THR A 98 13.57 13.41 -0.96
C THR A 98 12.87 14.65 -0.39
N CYS A 99 11.54 14.63 -0.25
CA CYS A 99 10.78 15.72 0.38
C CYS A 99 11.20 15.94 1.83
N VAL A 100 11.31 14.87 2.63
CA VAL A 100 11.78 14.93 4.03
C VAL A 100 13.21 15.49 4.11
N THR A 101 14.09 15.05 3.22
CA THR A 101 15.49 15.53 3.19
C THR A 101 15.57 17.00 2.77
N GLN A 102 14.71 17.45 1.84
CA GLN A 102 14.66 18.83 1.39
C GLN A 102 14.10 19.76 2.48
N HIS A 103 13.07 19.33 3.21
CA HIS A 103 12.53 20.08 4.35
C HIS A 103 13.54 20.21 5.50
N ALA A 104 14.33 19.15 5.77
CA ALA A 104 15.40 19.21 6.76
C ALA A 104 16.56 20.15 6.35
N ARG A 105 16.81 20.33 5.05
CA ARG A 105 17.80 21.29 4.54
C ARG A 105 17.33 22.74 4.59
N SER A 106 16.02 23.00 4.62
CA SER A 106 15.44 24.34 4.75
C SER A 106 15.18 24.75 6.21
N GLY A 107 16.00 24.30 7.15
CA GLY A 107 15.86 24.61 8.58
C GLY A 107 15.63 26.10 8.85
N PRO A 108 14.95 26.45 9.96
CA PRO A 108 14.48 27.81 10.24
C PRO A 108 15.63 28.81 10.12
N PRO A 109 15.39 30.01 9.57
CA PRO A 109 16.44 31.01 9.39
C PRO A 109 17.09 31.26 10.75
N ILE A 110 18.38 30.92 10.86
CA ILE A 110 19.18 31.23 12.04
C ILE A 110 19.05 32.74 12.25
N PRO A 111 18.57 33.21 13.41
CA PRO A 111 18.51 34.64 13.68
C PRO A 111 19.94 35.18 13.57
N ARG A 112 20.19 36.01 12.56
CA ARG A 112 21.45 36.73 12.44
C ARG A 112 21.47 37.76 13.57
N GLU A 113 22.16 37.44 14.65
CA GLU A 113 22.46 38.40 15.70
C GLU A 113 23.34 39.50 15.11
N HIS A 114 22.71 40.62 14.78
CA HIS A 114 23.42 41.86 14.46
C HIS A 114 23.94 42.45 15.77
N GLY A 115 25.21 42.19 16.03
CA GLY A 115 26.17 43.00 16.80
C GLY A 115 25.68 43.76 18.03
N ASN A 116 26.22 43.38 19.19
CA ASN A 116 26.68 44.37 20.15
C ASN A 116 28.09 44.01 20.62
N VAL A 117 29.08 44.74 20.09
CA VAL A 117 30.46 44.74 20.57
C VAL A 117 30.47 45.61 21.83
N GLY A 118 30.35 44.97 22.98
CA GLY A 118 30.53 45.60 24.29
C GLY A 118 31.61 44.86 25.06
N SER A 119 32.86 45.32 24.93
CA SER A 119 33.99 44.88 25.74
C SER A 119 33.67 44.92 27.24
N LYS A 120 33.94 43.82 27.95
CA LYS A 120 34.63 43.78 29.26
C LYS A 120 34.74 42.35 29.77
N GLU A 121 35.95 41.80 29.70
CA GLU A 121 36.51 40.92 30.73
C GLU A 121 37.86 41.55 31.14
N PRO A 122 38.42 41.30 32.34
CA PRO A 122 38.39 40.00 33.03
C PRO A 122 38.16 40.07 34.56
N THR A 123 37.91 38.93 35.20
CA THR A 123 38.67 38.44 36.40
C THR A 123 37.88 37.38 37.18
N ALA A 124 38.43 36.16 37.13
CA ALA A 124 38.49 35.09 38.14
C ALA A 124 37.21 34.60 38.85
N ALA A 125 36.88 33.32 38.65
CA ALA A 125 37.00 32.30 39.71
C ALA A 125 36.73 30.88 39.19
N LEU A 126 37.76 30.03 39.27
CA LEU A 126 37.75 28.65 39.78
C LEU A 126 36.66 27.66 39.27
N THR A 127 37.08 26.75 38.39
CA THR A 127 36.68 25.33 38.42
C THR A 127 37.40 24.62 39.60
N PRO A 128 36.97 23.43 40.10
CA PRO A 128 36.29 22.37 39.33
C PRO A 128 35.16 21.60 40.08
N ALA A 129 34.28 20.96 39.31
CA ALA A 129 33.78 19.61 39.63
C ALA A 129 33.13 19.01 38.38
N PHE A 130 33.91 18.17 37.71
CA PHE A 130 33.43 17.19 36.74
C PHE A 130 32.77 16.07 37.55
N ASP A 131 31.43 16.00 37.53
CA ASP A 131 30.71 14.81 37.99
C ASP A 131 30.17 14.07 36.77
N ALA A 132 30.77 12.91 36.53
CA ALA A 132 30.36 11.96 35.51
C ALA A 132 29.25 11.07 36.08
N SER A 133 28.00 11.47 35.87
CA SER A 133 26.86 10.55 35.84
C SER A 133 25.73 11.11 34.99
N HIS A 134 25.56 10.53 33.81
CA HIS A 134 24.43 10.67 32.90
C HIS A 134 24.04 9.24 32.50
N PRO A 135 22.75 8.94 32.26
CA PRO A 135 22.15 9.47 31.04
C PRO A 135 20.71 9.98 31.15
N ARG A 136 20.51 11.11 30.47
CA ARG A 136 19.33 11.50 29.69
C ARG A 136 18.28 10.38 29.49
N SER A 137 17.16 10.50 30.20
CA SER A 137 15.90 9.88 29.79
C SER A 137 15.03 10.93 29.08
N TRP A 138 15.16 11.00 27.76
CA TRP A 138 14.12 11.61 26.91
C TRP A 138 13.39 10.47 26.21
N ALA A 139 12.28 10.04 26.81
CA ALA A 139 11.34 9.12 26.20
C ALA A 139 9.90 9.65 26.41
N SER A 140 9.39 10.21 25.31
CA SER A 140 8.00 10.19 24.83
C SER A 140 6.86 10.76 25.69
N PRO A 141 6.19 11.83 25.22
CA PRO A 141 4.76 12.03 25.41
C PRO A 141 3.98 11.18 24.40
N LEU A 142 3.18 10.25 24.92
CA LEU A 142 2.10 9.59 24.18
C LEU A 142 1.01 10.63 23.86
N LEU A 143 0.81 10.94 22.59
CA LEU A 143 -0.44 11.48 22.03
C LEU A 143 -0.90 10.41 21.01
N LEU A 144 -1.82 9.52 21.38
CA LEU A 144 -3.28 9.72 21.32
C LEU A 144 -3.72 10.17 19.91
N PHE A 145 -3.77 9.20 19.01
CA PHE A 145 -4.61 9.27 17.81
C PHE A 145 -6.04 8.93 18.24
N ASP A 146 -6.93 9.93 18.16
CA ASP A 146 -8.37 9.73 18.15
C ASP A 146 -8.85 9.54 16.71
N ILE A 147 -9.90 8.75 16.57
CA ILE A 147 -10.53 8.25 15.34
C ILE A 147 -11.54 9.26 14.79
#